data_AF-A0A3L7QHY1-F1
#
_entry.id   AF-A0A3L7QHY1-F1
#
_cell.length_a   1.000
_cell.length_b   1.000
_cell.length_c   1.000
_cell.angle_alpha   90.00
_cell.angle_beta   90.00
_cell.angle_gamma   90.00
#
_symmetry.space_group_name_H-M   'P 1'
#
loop_
_entity.id
_entity.type
_entity.pdbx_description
1 polymer ?
#
loop_
_entity_poly.entity_id
_entity_poly.type
_entity_poly.pdbx_seq_one_letter_code
_entity_poly.pdbx_strand_id
1 'polypeptide(L)'
;MISRPLSPLARRGATLVEVLMALLVMGIGVTSIFTLFPISIIRSIKASQLTNAKIVEENARDLIMANPRLIVGAPVWQPGTSYGATTPYPTAGTTVTNNWVTPRPTPGRLLPATNLLYVAPAGPTNSSQIEPTWRDRFGWTTTAGVGGYNVPNGTGFSAPALVQRQVTDGSLTWTAYSHSRYPANPTWSAYIVDPLGWYEMNALSTNYRDRLGYNVSTPNTGLLDRIHSQLTQAQARELFLSRDTWYPVLDAELPVSIAGNIVTFENNIDVSESRRVNGTTPGRVIFLAENGLRAYTLPIDPTTSAALPNNQVAFTGTLPTDFDQLSLTEIGTVRMDAFEARYSWMMTVRRGPQGQAEVDCVIFFNRSFNPLDEEAITAEFGSQSATLTWPASREGGDPLVKEGNFVFDAENGHWYRIQKVNSYDKTVDPRVAVLTLNTTVEVSTSAAVDYDGQAILLPNVVNVFHLSL
;
A
#
# COMPACT_ATOMS: atom_id res chain seq x y z
N MET A 1 -2.45 83.25 -34.42
CA MET A 1 -2.48 81.86 -33.88
C MET A 1 -1.08 81.59 -33.35
N ILE A 2 -0.88 81.67 -32.03
CA ILE A 2 0.44 81.59 -31.39
C ILE A 2 0.43 80.33 -30.52
N SER A 3 1.16 79.30 -30.94
CA SER A 3 1.42 78.09 -30.16
C SER A 3 2.33 78.42 -28.98
N ARG A 4 1.78 78.47 -27.76
CA ARG A 4 2.58 78.57 -26.54
C ARG A 4 3.29 77.23 -26.29
N PRO A 5 4.62 77.20 -26.17
CA PRO A 5 5.34 76.00 -25.75
C PRO A 5 5.00 75.70 -24.29
N LEU A 6 4.52 74.50 -24.01
CA LEU A 6 4.31 74.02 -22.65
C LEU A 6 5.66 73.98 -21.93
N SER A 7 5.83 74.82 -20.93
CA SER A 7 7.00 74.85 -20.07
C SER A 7 7.16 73.48 -19.40
N PRO A 8 8.36 72.87 -19.41
CA PRO A 8 8.57 71.59 -18.75
C PRO A 8 8.32 71.77 -17.25
N LEU A 9 7.27 71.13 -16.72
CA LEU A 9 7.00 71.07 -15.29
C LEU A 9 8.26 70.57 -14.58
N ALA A 10 8.84 71.40 -13.72
CA ALA A 10 10.01 71.06 -12.94
C ALA A 10 9.71 69.80 -12.12
N ARG A 11 10.40 68.69 -12.46
CA ARG A 11 10.28 67.43 -11.72
C ARG A 11 10.83 67.67 -10.31
N ARG A 12 9.95 67.72 -9.32
CA ARG A 12 10.36 67.60 -7.90
C ARG A 12 10.89 66.18 -7.72
N GLY A 13 12.14 66.04 -7.30
CA GLY A 13 12.74 64.75 -6.98
C GLY A 13 12.02 64.08 -5.82
N ALA A 14 12.05 62.73 -5.76
CA ALA A 14 11.51 61.98 -4.64
C ALA A 14 12.28 62.33 -3.35
N THR A 15 11.55 62.55 -2.26
CA THR A 15 12.13 62.81 -0.94
C THR A 15 12.61 61.50 -0.31
N LEU A 16 13.61 61.58 0.57
CA LEU A 16 14.15 60.42 1.29
C LEU A 16 13.05 59.66 2.06
N VAL A 17 12.08 60.38 2.63
CA VAL A 17 10.96 59.80 3.38
C VAL A 17 10.04 59.00 2.45
N GLU A 18 9.74 59.49 1.25
CA GLU A 18 8.95 58.75 0.26
C GLU A 18 9.64 57.43 -0.14
N VAL A 19 10.96 57.46 -0.32
CA VAL A 19 11.74 56.25 -0.64
C VAL A 19 11.73 55.27 0.55
N LEU A 20 11.92 55.76 1.78
CA LEU A 20 11.90 54.90 2.97
C LEU A 20 10.52 54.29 3.22
N MET A 21 9.44 55.07 3.03
CA MET A 21 8.08 54.55 3.12
C MET A 21 7.80 53.51 2.03
N ALA A 22 8.24 53.76 0.79
CA ALA A 22 8.10 52.81 -0.30
C ALA A 22 8.86 51.49 -0.02
N LEU A 23 10.08 51.57 0.51
CA LEU A 23 10.87 50.40 0.90
C LEU A 23 10.24 49.63 2.07
N LEU A 24 9.67 50.33 3.05
CA LEU A 24 8.97 49.69 4.17
C LEU A 24 7.72 48.93 3.70
N VAL A 25 6.88 49.57 2.86
CA VAL A 25 5.67 48.94 2.32
C VAL A 25 6.04 47.76 1.41
N MET A 26 7.06 47.91 0.56
CA MET A 26 7.58 46.83 -0.28
C MET A 26 8.12 45.68 0.58
N GLY A 27 8.86 45.97 1.66
CA GLY A 27 9.40 44.96 2.57
C GLY A 27 8.30 44.13 3.24
N ILE A 28 7.23 44.78 3.72
CA ILE A 28 6.07 44.09 4.31
C ILE A 28 5.36 43.22 3.24
N GLY A 29 5.14 43.76 2.04
CA GLY A 29 4.51 43.02 0.94
C GLY A 29 5.31 41.78 0.54
N VAL A 30 6.62 41.93 0.36
CA VAL A 30 7.51 40.84 -0.05
C VAL A 30 7.60 39.76 1.04
N THR A 31 7.81 40.14 2.30
CA THR A 31 7.85 39.16 3.41
C THR A 31 6.55 38.40 3.60
N SER A 32 5.39 39.05 3.39
CA SER A 32 4.09 38.37 3.42
C SER A 32 3.94 37.34 2.28
N ILE A 33 4.41 37.64 1.07
CA ILE A 33 4.34 36.68 -0.06
C ILE A 33 5.29 35.51 0.17
N PHE A 34 6.52 35.77 0.63
CA PHE A 34 7.51 34.72 0.90
C PHE A 34 7.08 33.74 1.98
N THR A 35 6.26 34.16 2.95
CA THR A 35 5.74 33.27 4.00
C THR A 35 4.48 32.50 3.57
N LEU A 36 3.57 33.13 2.82
CA LEU A 36 2.32 32.49 2.40
C LEU A 36 2.46 31.58 1.19
N PHE A 37 3.37 31.89 0.26
CA PHE A 37 3.53 31.14 -0.99
C PHE A 37 3.93 29.67 -0.76
N PRO A 38 4.96 29.33 0.04
CA PRO A 38 5.31 27.93 0.30
C PRO A 38 4.19 27.15 0.99
N ILE A 39 3.46 27.78 1.92
CA ILE A 39 2.31 27.17 2.59
C ILE A 39 1.21 26.84 1.58
N SER A 40 0.96 27.73 0.62
CA SER A 40 -0.03 27.53 -0.45
C SER A 40 0.33 26.33 -1.33
N ILE A 41 1.62 26.17 -1.68
CA ILE A 41 2.11 25.04 -2.49
C ILE A 41 1.93 23.73 -1.72
N ILE A 42 2.34 23.66 -0.46
CA ILE A 42 2.21 22.44 0.35
C ILE A 42 0.74 22.03 0.50
N ARG A 43 -0.16 23.00 0.71
CA ARG A 43 -1.61 22.72 0.77
C ARG A 43 -2.16 22.23 -0.56
N SER A 44 -1.72 22.81 -1.67
CA SER A 44 -2.10 22.36 -3.03
C SER A 44 -1.65 20.93 -3.31
N ILE A 45 -0.39 20.60 -2.99
CA ILE A 45 0.15 19.22 -3.13
C ILE A 45 -0.66 18.23 -2.29
N LYS A 46 -0.95 18.56 -1.02
CA LYS A 46 -1.77 17.72 -0.15
C LYS A 46 -3.19 17.54 -0.68
N ALA A 47 -3.81 18.59 -1.21
CA ALA A 47 -5.13 18.50 -1.81
C ALA A 47 -5.14 17.57 -3.04
N SER A 48 -4.13 17.67 -3.89
CA SER A 48 -3.94 16.74 -5.02
C SER A 48 -3.73 15.30 -4.54
N GLN A 49 -2.89 15.09 -3.53
CA GLN A 49 -2.67 13.76 -2.93
C GLN A 49 -3.94 13.16 -2.35
N LEU A 50 -4.76 13.95 -1.64
CA LEU A 50 -6.03 13.48 -1.09
C LEU A 50 -7.05 13.14 -2.20
N THR A 51 -7.08 13.93 -3.27
CA THR A 51 -7.96 13.66 -4.42
C THR A 51 -7.59 12.34 -5.10
N ASN A 52 -6.29 12.15 -5.38
CA ASN A 52 -5.79 10.91 -5.97
C ASN A 52 -6.01 9.71 -5.05
N ALA A 53 -5.77 9.88 -3.74
CA ALA A 53 -6.00 8.82 -2.77
C ALA A 53 -7.48 8.40 -2.72
N LYS A 54 -8.42 9.35 -2.86
CA LYS A 54 -9.85 9.02 -2.93
C LYS A 54 -10.21 8.25 -4.20
N ILE A 55 -9.60 8.58 -5.35
CA ILE A 55 -9.79 7.82 -6.60
C ILE A 55 -9.26 6.39 -6.44
N VAL A 56 -8.09 6.21 -5.84
CA VAL A 56 -7.51 4.88 -5.59
C VAL A 56 -8.39 4.06 -4.65
N GLU A 57 -8.95 4.68 -3.63
CA GLU A 57 -9.87 4.00 -2.72
C GLU A 57 -11.17 3.53 -3.40
N GLU A 58 -11.81 4.35 -4.23
CA GLU A 58 -13.00 3.92 -4.98
C GLU A 58 -12.65 2.77 -5.94
N ASN A 59 -11.50 2.83 -6.62
CA ASN A 59 -11.03 1.72 -7.45
C ASN A 59 -10.79 0.44 -6.64
N ALA A 60 -10.20 0.55 -5.45
CA ALA A 60 -10.00 -0.58 -4.54
C ALA A 60 -11.35 -1.15 -4.07
N ARG A 61 -12.31 -0.28 -3.76
CA ARG A 61 -13.67 -0.66 -3.37
C ARG A 61 -14.40 -1.42 -4.48
N ASP A 62 -14.38 -0.91 -5.70
CA ASP A 62 -15.01 -1.55 -6.86
C ASP A 62 -14.36 -2.91 -7.14
N LEU A 63 -13.03 -2.99 -7.04
CA LEU A 63 -12.29 -4.23 -7.20
C LEU A 63 -12.70 -5.29 -6.16
N ILE A 64 -12.90 -4.88 -4.91
CA ILE A 64 -13.37 -5.75 -3.83
C ILE A 64 -14.80 -6.20 -4.07
N MET A 65 -15.69 -5.30 -4.48
CA MET A 65 -17.08 -5.64 -4.77
C MET A 65 -17.17 -6.64 -5.93
N ALA A 66 -16.32 -6.49 -6.94
CA ALA A 66 -16.20 -7.44 -8.04
C ALA A 66 -15.58 -8.78 -7.60
N ASN A 67 -14.60 -8.75 -6.70
CA ASN A 67 -13.86 -9.93 -6.24
C ASN A 67 -13.66 -9.97 -4.72
N PRO A 68 -14.70 -10.36 -3.94
CA PRO A 68 -14.62 -10.40 -2.48
C PRO A 68 -13.52 -11.32 -1.94
N ARG A 69 -13.11 -12.30 -2.75
CA ARG A 69 -12.02 -13.24 -2.44
C ARG A 69 -10.68 -12.55 -2.21
N LEU A 70 -10.49 -11.33 -2.72
CA LEU A 70 -9.26 -10.56 -2.51
C LEU A 70 -9.06 -10.22 -1.04
N ILE A 71 -10.13 -9.93 -0.31
CA ILE A 71 -10.07 -9.64 1.12
C ILE A 71 -9.70 -10.90 1.89
N VAL A 72 -10.36 -12.01 1.58
CA VAL A 72 -10.26 -13.18 2.47
C VAL A 72 -8.98 -13.98 2.25
N GLY A 73 -8.31 -13.86 1.11
CA GLY A 73 -7.01 -14.51 0.88
C GLY A 73 -7.04 -16.01 0.59
N ALA A 74 -8.16 -16.66 0.88
CA ALA A 74 -8.38 -18.09 0.68
C ALA A 74 -9.54 -18.35 -0.29
N PRO A 75 -9.56 -19.50 -0.98
CA PRO A 75 -10.72 -19.91 -1.76
C PRO A 75 -11.92 -20.16 -0.86
N VAL A 76 -13.11 -19.89 -1.37
CA VAL A 76 -14.36 -20.23 -0.69
C VAL A 76 -14.50 -21.75 -0.64
N TRP A 77 -14.98 -22.28 0.48
CA TRP A 77 -15.28 -23.70 0.62
C TRP A 77 -16.30 -24.18 -0.43
N GLN A 78 -16.00 -25.33 -1.04
CA GLN A 78 -16.78 -25.96 -2.11
C GLN A 78 -17.02 -27.44 -1.76
N PRO A 79 -18.24 -27.96 -2.00
CA PRO A 79 -18.63 -29.31 -1.64
C PRO A 79 -17.95 -30.34 -2.54
N GLY A 80 -17.46 -31.42 -1.95
CA GLY A 80 -16.79 -32.51 -2.67
C GLY A 80 -15.44 -32.12 -3.30
N THR A 81 -14.93 -30.92 -3.05
CA THR A 81 -13.61 -30.49 -3.49
C THR A 81 -12.54 -31.16 -2.65
N SER A 82 -11.47 -31.63 -3.30
CA SER A 82 -10.29 -32.17 -2.63
C SER A 82 -9.41 -31.04 -2.09
N TYR A 83 -9.17 -31.06 -0.79
CA TYR A 83 -8.28 -30.17 -0.06
C TYR A 83 -7.06 -30.99 0.44
N GLY A 84 -5.88 -30.38 0.64
CA GLY A 84 -4.75 -31.09 1.29
C GLY A 84 -3.51 -31.46 0.42
N ALA A 85 -3.18 -30.71 -0.64
CA ALA A 85 -1.93 -30.95 -1.39
C ALA A 85 -0.68 -30.44 -0.62
N THR A 86 0.44 -31.15 -0.71
CA THR A 86 1.55 -31.22 0.26
C THR A 86 2.50 -30.01 0.37
N THR A 87 2.28 -28.91 -0.34
CA THR A 87 3.15 -27.73 -0.20
C THR A 87 2.46 -26.64 0.63
N PRO A 88 2.95 -26.31 1.84
CA PRO A 88 2.26 -25.42 2.78
C PRO A 88 2.29 -23.92 2.38
N TYR A 89 3.11 -23.51 1.42
CA TYR A 89 3.16 -22.14 0.92
C TYR A 89 3.40 -22.11 -0.59
N PRO A 90 2.76 -21.19 -1.34
CA PRO A 90 3.11 -20.96 -2.73
C PRO A 90 4.55 -20.42 -2.78
N THR A 91 5.45 -21.16 -3.38
CA THR A 91 6.68 -20.59 -3.92
C THR A 91 6.27 -19.74 -5.13
N ALA A 92 6.94 -18.63 -5.40
CA ALA A 92 6.63 -17.80 -6.56
C ALA A 92 6.55 -18.68 -7.83
N GLY A 93 5.35 -18.78 -8.42
CA GLY A 93 5.09 -19.61 -9.61
C GLY A 93 4.44 -20.99 -9.37
N THR A 94 4.19 -21.42 -8.13
CA THR A 94 3.40 -22.64 -7.86
C THR A 94 1.94 -22.30 -7.52
N THR A 95 1.01 -23.02 -8.14
CA THR A 95 -0.44 -22.92 -7.91
C THR A 95 -0.73 -23.14 -6.42
N VAL A 96 -1.48 -22.22 -5.81
CA VAL A 96 -1.89 -22.30 -4.40
C VAL A 96 -2.55 -23.65 -4.13
N THR A 97 -1.97 -24.42 -3.22
CA THR A 97 -2.52 -25.68 -2.76
C THR A 97 -3.74 -25.43 -1.88
N ASN A 98 -4.81 -26.18 -2.17
CA ASN A 98 -6.13 -26.13 -1.56
C ASN A 98 -6.13 -26.56 -0.07
N ASN A 99 -5.32 -25.97 0.81
CA ASN A 99 -5.34 -26.37 2.23
C ASN A 99 -6.07 -25.33 3.08
N TRP A 100 -6.24 -24.13 2.55
CA TRP A 100 -6.90 -23.03 3.20
C TRP A 100 -8.28 -22.83 2.57
N VAL A 101 -9.28 -22.56 3.39
CA VAL A 101 -10.61 -22.16 2.93
C VAL A 101 -11.17 -21.04 3.77
N THR A 102 -12.06 -20.29 3.15
CA THR A 102 -12.99 -19.42 3.85
C THR A 102 -14.41 -19.96 3.76
N PRO A 103 -15.25 -19.76 4.80
CA PRO A 103 -16.67 -20.07 4.73
C PRO A 103 -17.37 -19.36 3.57
N ARG A 104 -18.54 -19.87 3.17
CA ARG A 104 -19.38 -19.17 2.20
C ARG A 104 -19.95 -17.88 2.82
N PRO A 105 -20.04 -16.80 2.03
CA PRO A 105 -20.79 -15.62 2.43
C PRO A 105 -22.23 -15.98 2.79
N THR A 106 -22.73 -15.42 3.90
CA THR A 106 -24.15 -15.56 4.25
C THR A 106 -25.00 -14.84 3.20
N PRO A 107 -26.16 -15.39 2.77
CA PRO A 107 -27.03 -14.71 1.82
C PRO A 107 -27.30 -13.25 2.21
N GLY A 108 -27.05 -12.32 1.27
CA GLY A 108 -27.18 -10.88 1.50
C GLY A 108 -25.95 -10.19 2.10
N ARG A 109 -24.83 -10.89 2.27
CA ARG A 109 -23.53 -10.30 2.68
C ARG A 109 -22.45 -10.60 1.65
N LEU A 110 -21.53 -9.66 1.46
CA LEU A 110 -20.38 -9.82 0.57
C LEU A 110 -19.32 -10.75 1.17
N LEU A 111 -19.15 -10.67 2.49
CA LEU A 111 -18.15 -11.43 3.24
C LEU A 111 -18.81 -12.47 4.15
N PRO A 112 -18.08 -13.55 4.52
CA PRO A 112 -18.56 -14.52 5.47
C PRO A 112 -18.80 -13.91 6.86
N ALA A 113 -19.63 -14.55 7.67
CA ALA A 113 -19.93 -14.09 9.03
C ALA A 113 -18.72 -14.18 9.99
N THR A 114 -17.65 -14.86 9.57
CA THR A 114 -16.39 -14.98 10.27
C THR A 114 -15.26 -14.52 9.36
N ASN A 115 -14.28 -13.84 9.93
CA ASN A 115 -13.04 -13.44 9.27
C ASN A 115 -11.88 -14.41 9.60
N LEU A 116 -12.22 -15.64 9.99
CA LEU A 116 -11.28 -16.72 10.23
C LEU A 116 -11.03 -17.51 8.95
N LEU A 117 -9.77 -17.86 8.74
CA LEU A 117 -9.39 -18.87 7.78
C LEU A 117 -9.40 -20.24 8.44
N TYR A 118 -9.65 -21.27 7.65
CA TYR A 118 -9.61 -22.65 8.11
C TYR A 118 -8.60 -23.42 7.30
N VAL A 119 -7.73 -24.15 7.98
CA VAL A 119 -6.70 -24.97 7.36
C VAL A 119 -6.99 -26.45 7.59
N ALA A 120 -6.97 -27.23 6.52
CA ALA A 120 -7.01 -28.69 6.59
C ALA A 120 -5.60 -29.27 6.76
N PRO A 121 -5.42 -30.35 7.54
CA PRO A 121 -4.15 -31.08 7.60
C PRO A 121 -3.78 -31.63 6.20
N ALA A 122 -2.47 -31.77 5.94
CA ALA A 122 -1.98 -32.26 4.67
C ALA A 122 -2.45 -33.71 4.40
N GLY A 123 -3.00 -33.94 3.20
CA GLY A 123 -3.53 -35.23 2.75
C GLY A 123 -4.74 -35.04 1.84
N PRO A 124 -4.75 -35.58 0.60
CA PRO A 124 -5.85 -35.38 -0.33
C PRO A 124 -7.10 -36.06 0.21
N THR A 125 -8.00 -35.27 0.78
CA THR A 125 -9.29 -35.73 1.26
C THR A 125 -10.38 -34.82 0.74
N ASN A 126 -11.50 -35.42 0.37
CA ASN A 126 -12.63 -34.69 -0.16
C ASN A 126 -13.41 -34.09 1.01
N SER A 127 -13.77 -32.81 0.89
CA SER A 127 -14.80 -32.20 1.72
C SER A 127 -16.13 -32.93 1.57
N SER A 128 -17.00 -32.78 2.58
CA SER A 128 -18.35 -33.31 2.47
C SER A 128 -19.18 -32.50 1.46
N GLN A 129 -20.41 -32.96 1.21
CA GLN A 129 -21.36 -32.25 0.35
C GLN A 129 -22.05 -31.08 1.07
N ILE A 130 -21.93 -30.99 2.39
CA ILE A 130 -22.63 -30.01 3.23
C ILE A 130 -21.58 -29.13 3.89
N GLU A 131 -21.77 -27.81 3.81
CA GLU A 131 -20.84 -26.88 4.44
C GLU A 131 -20.80 -27.13 5.95
N PRO A 132 -19.60 -27.30 6.53
CA PRO A 132 -19.49 -27.51 7.97
C PRO A 132 -20.00 -26.28 8.73
N THR A 133 -20.54 -26.49 9.93
CA THR A 133 -20.94 -25.37 10.79
C THR A 133 -19.71 -24.68 11.33
N TRP A 134 -19.25 -23.67 10.61
CA TRP A 134 -18.11 -22.85 11.00
C TRP A 134 -18.35 -22.19 12.34
N ARG A 135 -17.44 -22.37 13.28
CA ARG A 135 -17.51 -21.73 14.58
C ARG A 135 -16.96 -20.32 14.46
N ASP A 136 -17.80 -19.34 14.77
CA ASP A 136 -17.54 -17.91 14.69
C ASP A 136 -16.78 -17.36 15.91
N ARG A 137 -16.58 -18.17 16.95
CA ARG A 137 -15.82 -17.80 18.15
C ARG A 137 -14.84 -18.89 18.54
N PHE A 138 -13.61 -18.48 18.81
CA PHE A 138 -12.72 -19.28 19.62
C PHE A 138 -13.30 -19.33 21.04
N GLY A 139 -13.70 -20.51 21.48
CA GLY A 139 -13.93 -20.73 22.92
C GLY A 139 -12.62 -21.20 23.50
N TRP A 140 -12.02 -20.35 24.32
CA TRP A 140 -10.76 -20.61 24.98
C TRP A 140 -11.05 -21.39 26.25
N THR A 141 -10.73 -22.68 26.21
CA THR A 141 -10.51 -23.46 27.42
C THR A 141 -9.01 -23.56 27.58
N THR A 142 -8.45 -22.82 28.53
CA THR A 142 -7.05 -22.95 28.94
C THR A 142 -6.87 -24.30 29.63
N THR A 143 -6.74 -25.37 28.85
CA THR A 143 -6.27 -26.64 29.38
C THR A 143 -4.75 -26.55 29.48
N ALA A 144 -4.24 -26.24 30.68
CA ALA A 144 -2.81 -26.26 30.96
C ALA A 144 -2.23 -27.63 30.55
N GLY A 145 -1.26 -27.64 29.63
CA GLY A 145 -0.43 -28.83 29.37
C GLY A 145 -0.56 -29.53 28.01
N VAL A 146 -1.29 -28.98 27.03
CA VAL A 146 -1.24 -29.53 25.65
C VAL A 146 -0.06 -28.90 24.90
N GLY A 147 0.70 -29.70 24.16
CA GLY A 147 1.89 -29.28 23.39
C GLY A 147 1.52 -28.56 22.10
N GLY A 148 2.24 -27.47 21.79
CA GLY A 148 1.95 -26.54 20.70
C GLY A 148 1.94 -27.18 19.31
N TYR A 149 1.11 -26.64 18.42
CA TYR A 149 1.17 -26.93 16.99
C TYR A 149 2.44 -26.31 16.42
N ASN A 150 3.37 -27.14 15.96
CA ASN A 150 4.51 -26.68 15.18
C ASN A 150 3.96 -26.09 13.88
N VAL A 151 4.15 -24.78 13.68
CA VAL A 151 4.05 -24.21 12.34
C VAL A 151 5.05 -25.00 11.47
N PRO A 152 4.69 -25.49 10.27
CA PRO A 152 5.54 -26.38 9.48
C PRO A 152 6.90 -25.82 9.02
N ASN A 153 7.31 -24.63 9.45
CA ASN A 153 8.62 -24.07 9.20
C ASN A 153 9.46 -24.04 10.49
N GLY A 154 10.04 -25.19 10.84
CA GLY A 154 11.39 -25.38 11.42
C GLY A 154 12.04 -24.45 12.45
N THR A 155 11.41 -23.42 13.01
CA THR A 155 12.08 -22.44 13.89
C THR A 155 11.41 -22.34 15.25
N GLY A 156 11.60 -23.37 16.08
CA GLY A 156 11.80 -23.30 17.53
C GLY A 156 10.80 -22.59 18.46
N PHE A 157 9.71 -22.00 17.96
CA PHE A 157 8.75 -21.28 18.80
C PHE A 157 7.57 -22.17 19.15
N SER A 158 7.60 -22.78 20.34
CA SER A 158 6.46 -23.46 20.93
C SER A 158 5.50 -22.43 21.52
N ALA A 159 4.62 -21.87 20.70
CA ALA A 159 3.46 -21.14 21.23
C ALA A 159 2.67 -22.08 22.17
N PRO A 160 2.13 -21.60 23.30
CA PRO A 160 1.25 -22.40 24.15
C PRO A 160 0.16 -23.00 23.27
N ALA A 161 -0.15 -24.30 23.43
CA ALA A 161 -1.11 -24.96 22.56
C ALA A 161 -2.46 -24.29 22.67
N LEU A 162 -2.74 -23.46 21.68
CA LEU A 162 -4.08 -23.05 21.35
C LEU A 162 -4.80 -24.34 21.03
N VAL A 163 -5.81 -24.69 21.84
CA VAL A 163 -6.79 -25.71 21.47
C VAL A 163 -7.56 -25.12 20.28
N GLN A 164 -6.96 -25.25 19.10
CA GLN A 164 -7.57 -24.76 17.87
C GLN A 164 -8.86 -25.54 17.70
N ARG A 165 -9.97 -24.80 17.62
CA ARG A 165 -11.27 -25.44 17.44
C ARG A 165 -11.27 -26.10 16.07
N GLN A 166 -11.35 -27.41 16.10
CA GLN A 166 -11.49 -28.24 14.93
C GLN A 166 -12.96 -28.34 14.54
N VAL A 167 -13.23 -28.28 13.24
CA VAL A 167 -14.54 -28.51 12.66
C VAL A 167 -14.41 -29.69 11.70
N THR A 168 -15.14 -30.76 11.97
CA THR A 168 -15.12 -31.96 11.11
C THR A 168 -16.05 -31.75 9.91
N ASP A 169 -15.56 -32.09 8.73
CA ASP A 169 -16.23 -31.98 7.43
C ASP A 169 -15.99 -33.29 6.65
N GLY A 170 -16.83 -34.29 6.88
CA GLY A 170 -16.58 -35.65 6.37
C GLY A 170 -15.33 -36.24 7.01
N SER A 171 -14.32 -36.57 6.19
CA SER A 171 -13.00 -37.03 6.66
C SER A 171 -12.01 -35.89 6.92
N LEU A 172 -12.34 -34.66 6.52
CA LEU A 172 -11.51 -33.49 6.79
C LEU A 172 -11.75 -32.98 8.20
N THR A 173 -10.68 -32.49 8.82
CA THR A 173 -10.76 -31.75 10.08
C THR A 173 -10.17 -30.38 9.84
N TRP A 174 -11.03 -29.38 9.78
CA TRP A 174 -10.67 -27.98 9.58
C TRP A 174 -10.24 -27.36 10.88
N THR A 175 -9.06 -26.75 10.89
CA THR A 175 -8.51 -26.06 12.04
C THR A 175 -8.64 -24.55 11.82
N ALA A 176 -9.35 -23.84 12.71
CA ALA A 176 -9.44 -22.39 12.64
C ALA A 176 -8.05 -21.77 12.84
N TYR A 177 -7.65 -20.91 11.91
CA TYR A 177 -6.40 -20.18 11.94
C TYR A 177 -6.61 -18.77 12.47
N SER A 178 -5.82 -18.40 13.48
CA SER A 178 -5.77 -17.05 14.02
C SER A 178 -4.63 -16.30 13.35
N HIS A 179 -4.95 -15.14 12.75
CA HIS A 179 -3.98 -14.28 12.07
C HIS A 179 -3.14 -13.39 13.00
N SER A 180 -3.57 -13.26 14.26
CA SER A 180 -2.85 -12.51 15.28
C SER A 180 -2.24 -13.47 16.28
N ARG A 181 -1.00 -13.16 16.68
CA ARG A 181 -0.29 -13.85 17.76
C ARG A 181 -0.78 -13.42 19.14
N TYR A 182 -1.47 -12.28 19.25
CA TYR A 182 -1.89 -11.74 20.53
C TYR A 182 -3.12 -12.49 21.06
N PRO A 183 -2.99 -13.21 22.19
CA PRO A 183 -4.09 -14.00 22.74
C PRO A 183 -5.10 -13.14 23.54
N ALA A 184 -4.82 -11.85 23.74
CA ALA A 184 -5.59 -10.98 24.63
C ALA A 184 -7.03 -10.77 24.16
N ASN A 185 -7.28 -10.77 22.84
CA ASN A 185 -8.64 -10.76 22.32
C ASN A 185 -8.96 -12.00 21.47
N PRO A 186 -9.48 -13.07 22.11
CA PRO A 186 -9.85 -14.30 21.42
C PRO A 186 -10.94 -14.17 20.36
N THR A 187 -11.63 -13.02 20.31
CA THR A 187 -12.75 -12.81 19.40
C THR A 187 -12.34 -12.10 18.11
N TRP A 188 -11.12 -11.56 18.05
CA TRP A 188 -10.64 -10.71 16.96
C TRP A 188 -9.47 -11.37 16.24
N SER A 189 -9.69 -11.78 14.99
CA SER A 189 -8.58 -11.91 14.04
C SER A 189 -8.47 -10.57 13.30
N ALA A 190 -7.26 -10.05 13.21
CA ALA A 190 -6.92 -9.00 12.27
C ALA A 190 -5.83 -9.53 11.34
N TYR A 191 -5.85 -9.09 10.09
CA TYR A 191 -4.82 -9.40 9.10
C TYR A 191 -4.71 -8.28 8.09
N ILE A 192 -3.62 -8.31 7.34
CA ILE A 192 -3.32 -7.31 6.31
C ILE A 192 -3.49 -7.96 4.95
N VAL A 193 -4.18 -7.29 4.04
CA VAL A 193 -4.24 -7.65 2.62
C VAL A 193 -3.31 -6.70 1.88
N ASP A 194 -2.14 -7.20 1.49
CA ASP A 194 -1.09 -6.42 0.85
C ASP A 194 -0.31 -7.28 -0.14
N PRO A 195 -0.92 -7.69 -1.28
CA PRO A 195 -0.25 -8.52 -2.27
C PRO A 195 1.02 -7.88 -2.82
N LEU A 196 1.02 -6.56 -3.00
CA LEU A 196 2.19 -5.84 -3.47
C LEU A 196 3.33 -5.90 -2.44
N GLY A 197 3.08 -5.53 -1.19
CA GLY A 197 4.09 -5.62 -0.14
C GLY A 197 4.56 -7.05 0.10
N TRP A 198 3.69 -8.06 -0.06
CA TRP A 198 4.09 -9.46 0.03
C TRP A 198 5.16 -9.80 -1.01
N TYR A 199 4.96 -9.41 -2.27
CA TYR A 199 5.93 -9.67 -3.34
C TYR A 199 7.22 -8.88 -3.19
N GLU A 200 7.15 -7.59 -2.83
CA GLU A 200 8.33 -6.75 -2.63
C GLU A 200 9.16 -7.24 -1.43
N MET A 201 8.52 -7.67 -0.34
CA MET A 201 9.22 -8.22 0.83
C MET A 201 9.82 -9.61 0.56
N ASN A 202 9.17 -10.45 -0.26
CA ASN A 202 9.71 -11.74 -0.66
C ASN A 202 11.06 -11.63 -1.38
N ALA A 203 11.30 -10.52 -2.09
CA ALA A 203 12.58 -10.27 -2.75
C ALA A 203 13.72 -9.99 -1.76
N LEU A 204 13.39 -9.55 -0.52
CA LEU A 204 14.36 -9.26 0.53
C LEU A 204 14.62 -10.48 1.43
N SER A 205 13.55 -11.11 1.92
CA SER A 205 13.62 -12.33 2.75
C SER A 205 12.25 -12.99 2.89
N THR A 206 12.23 -14.32 2.99
CA THR A 206 11.02 -15.08 3.28
C THR A 206 10.41 -14.76 4.66
N ASN A 207 11.20 -14.23 5.60
CA ASN A 207 10.71 -13.86 6.93
C ASN A 207 9.82 -12.61 6.95
N TYR A 208 10.02 -11.68 6.01
CA TYR A 208 9.25 -10.42 5.93
C TYR A 208 8.01 -10.51 5.06
N ARG A 209 7.95 -11.56 4.24
CA ARG A 209 6.92 -11.75 3.23
C ARG A 209 5.54 -11.91 3.85
N ASP A 210 5.40 -12.86 4.77
CA ASP A 210 4.12 -13.33 5.26
C ASP A 210 3.58 -12.52 6.44
N ARG A 211 4.29 -11.47 6.88
CA ARG A 211 3.92 -10.70 8.08
C ARG A 211 4.18 -9.20 7.96
N LEU A 212 3.37 -8.41 8.66
CA LEU A 212 3.57 -6.99 8.93
C LEU A 212 4.07 -6.82 10.38
N GLY A 213 5.00 -5.89 10.60
CA GLY A 213 5.55 -5.62 11.94
C GLY A 213 6.89 -6.29 12.16
N TYR A 214 7.98 -5.74 11.65
CA TYR A 214 9.32 -6.26 11.91
C TYR A 214 9.71 -6.03 13.37
N ASN A 215 10.29 -7.04 14.04
CA ASN A 215 10.87 -6.87 15.37
C ASN A 215 12.35 -7.29 15.31
N VAL A 216 13.25 -6.33 15.51
CA VAL A 216 14.72 -6.56 15.49
C VAL A 216 15.16 -7.61 16.52
N SER A 217 14.49 -7.69 17.66
CA SER A 217 14.85 -8.63 18.73
C SER A 217 14.44 -10.08 18.43
N THR A 218 13.41 -10.24 17.60
CA THR A 218 12.77 -11.50 17.26
C THR A 218 12.32 -11.47 15.78
N PRO A 219 13.27 -11.51 14.83
CA PRO A 219 13.03 -11.22 13.41
C PRO A 219 12.02 -12.14 12.70
N ASN A 220 11.57 -13.21 13.36
CA ASN A 220 10.55 -14.14 12.86
C ASN A 220 9.16 -13.92 13.48
N THR A 221 8.97 -12.90 14.32
CA THR A 221 7.72 -12.68 15.03
C THR A 221 7.00 -11.42 14.54
N GLY A 222 6.64 -11.42 13.25
CA GLY A 222 5.72 -10.40 12.77
C GLY A 222 4.39 -10.45 13.50
N LEU A 223 3.77 -9.27 13.66
CA LEU A 223 2.60 -9.05 14.52
C LEU A 223 1.30 -9.55 13.89
N LEU A 224 1.15 -9.26 12.59
CA LEU A 224 -0.02 -9.61 11.80
C LEU A 224 0.39 -10.33 10.54
N ASP A 225 -0.42 -11.30 10.14
CA ASP A 225 -0.22 -11.96 8.86
C ASP A 225 -0.52 -11.02 7.68
N ARG A 226 0.32 -11.12 6.66
CA ARG A 226 0.15 -10.46 5.37
C ARG A 226 -0.35 -11.47 4.33
N ILE A 227 -1.51 -11.18 3.76
CA ILE A 227 -2.20 -11.99 2.77
C ILE A 227 -1.90 -11.46 1.36
N HIS A 228 -1.56 -12.37 0.44
CA HIS A 228 -1.22 -12.07 -0.95
C HIS A 228 -2.39 -12.24 -1.94
N SER A 229 -3.57 -12.65 -1.46
CA SER A 229 -4.82 -12.71 -2.23
C SER A 229 -4.78 -13.58 -3.50
N GLN A 230 -3.82 -14.50 -3.61
CA GLN A 230 -3.62 -15.37 -4.78
C GLN A 230 -3.38 -14.63 -6.11
N LEU A 231 -3.04 -13.34 -6.04
CA LEU A 231 -2.64 -12.59 -7.22
C LEU A 231 -1.22 -12.94 -7.60
N THR A 232 -0.90 -12.96 -8.89
CA THR A 232 0.49 -12.94 -9.35
C THR A 232 1.12 -11.58 -9.07
N GLN A 233 2.46 -11.47 -9.10
CA GLN A 233 3.14 -10.18 -8.91
C GLN A 233 2.69 -9.13 -9.93
N ALA A 234 2.48 -9.53 -11.19
CA ALA A 234 1.97 -8.67 -12.25
C ALA A 234 0.56 -8.14 -11.92
N GLN A 235 -0.34 -9.05 -11.52
CA GLN A 235 -1.70 -8.68 -11.13
C GLN A 235 -1.73 -7.80 -9.88
N ALA A 236 -0.89 -8.09 -8.88
CA ALA A 236 -0.76 -7.28 -7.67
C ALA A 236 -0.33 -5.86 -8.02
N ARG A 237 0.69 -5.67 -8.87
CA ARG A 237 1.11 -4.35 -9.34
C ARG A 237 0.00 -3.64 -10.12
N GLU A 238 -0.71 -4.37 -10.98
CA GLU A 238 -1.78 -3.80 -11.79
C GLU A 238 -3.00 -3.32 -11.01
N LEU A 239 -3.28 -3.96 -9.86
CA LEU A 239 -4.46 -3.72 -9.03
C LEU A 239 -4.18 -2.84 -7.81
N PHE A 240 -2.98 -2.97 -7.22
CA PHE A 240 -2.59 -2.29 -5.99
C PHE A 240 -1.78 -1.00 -6.21
N LEU A 241 -1.52 -0.64 -7.47
CA LEU A 241 -0.90 0.63 -7.84
C LEU A 241 -1.88 1.52 -8.62
N SER A 242 -1.87 2.81 -8.35
CA SER A 242 -2.61 3.77 -9.16
C SER A 242 -2.00 3.86 -10.55
N ARG A 243 -2.80 3.64 -11.60
CA ARG A 243 -2.36 3.73 -13.01
C ARG A 243 -2.21 5.17 -13.53
N ASP A 244 -2.46 6.19 -12.71
CA ASP A 244 -2.57 7.57 -13.21
C ASP A 244 -1.27 8.38 -13.13
N THR A 245 -0.17 7.77 -12.66
CA THR A 245 1.10 8.47 -12.49
C THR A 245 2.13 8.01 -13.50
N TRP A 246 2.31 8.86 -14.50
CA TRP A 246 3.24 8.69 -15.60
C TRP A 246 4.21 9.85 -15.63
N TYR A 247 5.47 9.59 -15.94
CA TYR A 247 6.45 10.64 -16.21
C TYR A 247 7.08 10.41 -17.58
N PRO A 248 7.35 11.48 -18.35
CA PRO A 248 8.01 11.35 -19.62
C PRO A 248 9.46 10.90 -19.40
N VAL A 249 9.83 9.78 -20.00
CA VAL A 249 11.23 9.34 -20.13
C VAL A 249 11.84 9.97 -21.38
N LEU A 250 11.06 10.00 -22.45
CA LEU A 250 11.40 10.64 -23.70
C LEU A 250 10.29 11.64 -24.05
N ASP A 251 10.66 12.92 -24.18
CA ASP A 251 9.74 13.95 -24.60
C ASP A 251 10.12 14.47 -25.98
N ALA A 252 9.19 14.28 -26.91
CA ALA A 252 9.14 14.93 -28.21
C ALA A 252 10.30 14.71 -29.19
N GLU A 253 10.72 13.46 -29.38
CA GLU A 253 11.58 13.11 -30.53
C GLU A 253 10.76 12.65 -31.74
N LEU A 254 11.14 13.13 -32.92
CA LEU A 254 10.64 12.62 -34.18
C LEU A 254 11.28 11.25 -34.46
N PRO A 255 10.50 10.19 -34.66
CA PRO A 255 11.04 8.90 -35.02
C PRO A 255 11.63 8.94 -36.44
N VAL A 256 12.77 8.27 -36.64
CA VAL A 256 13.40 8.06 -37.96
C VAL A 256 12.58 7.07 -38.78
N SER A 257 11.99 6.07 -38.14
CA SER A 257 11.07 5.14 -38.79
C SER A 257 10.13 4.50 -37.79
N ILE A 258 8.94 4.12 -38.27
CA ILE A 258 8.01 3.25 -37.57
C ILE A 258 7.76 2.07 -38.51
N ALA A 259 8.12 0.86 -38.07
CA ALA A 259 7.99 -0.35 -38.87
C ALA A 259 7.35 -1.45 -38.02
N GLY A 260 6.08 -1.73 -38.32
CA GLY A 260 5.29 -2.69 -37.53
C GLY A 260 5.14 -2.22 -36.09
N ASN A 261 5.71 -2.97 -35.14
CA ASN A 261 5.64 -2.68 -33.72
C ASN A 261 6.93 -2.06 -33.15
N ILE A 262 7.80 -1.53 -34.01
CA ILE A 262 9.10 -0.96 -33.63
C ILE A 262 9.15 0.51 -34.06
N VAL A 263 9.48 1.39 -33.11
CA VAL A 263 9.86 2.79 -33.38
C VAL A 263 11.37 2.90 -33.34
N THR A 264 11.97 3.49 -34.36
CA THR A 264 13.42 3.77 -34.44
C THR A 264 13.66 5.28 -34.33
N PHE A 265 14.62 5.68 -33.50
CA PHE A 265 15.01 7.08 -33.27
C PHE A 265 16.41 7.37 -33.81
N GLU A 266 16.78 8.64 -33.90
CA GLU A 266 18.10 9.06 -34.40
C GLU A 266 19.18 8.88 -33.34
N ASN A 267 18.83 9.14 -32.07
CA ASN A 267 19.74 9.08 -30.93
C ASN A 267 19.48 7.84 -30.07
N ASN A 268 20.51 7.46 -29.31
CA ASN A 268 20.39 6.40 -28.32
C ASN A 268 19.40 6.84 -27.23
N ILE A 269 18.35 6.05 -27.00
CA ILE A 269 17.36 6.31 -25.95
C ILE A 269 17.58 5.36 -24.80
N ASP A 270 17.78 5.92 -23.62
CA ASP A 270 17.83 5.15 -22.39
C ASP A 270 16.40 4.81 -21.93
N VAL A 271 15.94 3.63 -22.30
CA VAL A 271 14.67 3.06 -21.83
C VAL A 271 14.82 2.29 -20.51
N SER A 272 16.00 2.31 -19.86
CA SER A 272 16.25 1.55 -18.63
C SER A 272 15.30 1.95 -17.49
N GLU A 273 14.92 3.22 -17.40
CA GLU A 273 13.98 3.70 -16.39
C GLU A 273 12.55 3.21 -16.63
N SER A 274 12.13 3.10 -17.90
CA SER A 274 10.85 2.45 -18.27
C SER A 274 10.86 0.95 -17.96
N ARG A 275 12.06 0.39 -17.73
CA ARG A 275 12.34 -1.03 -17.50
C ARG A 275 12.85 -1.26 -16.08
N ARG A 276 12.08 -0.89 -15.04
CA ARG A 276 12.46 -1.31 -13.68
C ARG A 276 12.45 -2.84 -13.53
N VAL A 277 13.53 -3.31 -12.91
CA VAL A 277 14.02 -4.68 -12.68
C VAL A 277 12.89 -5.64 -12.25
N ASN A 278 12.84 -6.83 -12.87
CA ASN A 278 11.83 -7.91 -12.72
C ASN A 278 10.58 -7.85 -13.64
N GLY A 279 10.66 -7.16 -14.78
CA GLY A 279 9.88 -7.50 -15.98
C GLY A 279 8.41 -7.08 -16.03
N THR A 280 7.93 -6.24 -15.11
CA THR A 280 6.52 -5.80 -15.06
C THR A 280 6.38 -4.39 -14.50
N THR A 281 7.04 -3.42 -15.14
CA THR A 281 6.62 -2.02 -15.01
C THR A 281 6.10 -1.61 -16.37
N PRO A 282 4.80 -1.27 -16.51
CA PRO A 282 4.24 -0.97 -17.82
C PRO A 282 4.75 0.39 -18.26
N GLY A 283 5.69 0.44 -19.20
CA GLY A 283 5.94 1.66 -19.98
C GLY A 283 4.91 1.81 -21.08
N ARG A 284 4.72 3.02 -21.61
CA ARG A 284 3.85 3.25 -22.78
C ARG A 284 4.49 4.21 -23.78
N VAL A 285 4.22 3.97 -25.05
CA VAL A 285 4.53 4.87 -26.16
C VAL A 285 3.26 5.61 -26.53
N ILE A 286 3.34 6.92 -26.65
CA ILE A 286 2.27 7.81 -27.06
C ILE A 286 2.66 8.42 -28.40
N PHE A 287 1.86 8.16 -29.42
CA PHE A 287 1.96 8.76 -30.74
C PHE A 287 1.02 9.95 -30.79
N LEU A 288 1.55 11.12 -31.13
CA LEU A 288 0.79 12.36 -31.31
C LEU A 288 0.91 12.77 -32.78
N ALA A 289 -0.23 12.98 -33.43
CA ALA A 289 -0.25 13.55 -34.77
C ALA A 289 0.25 15.00 -34.75
N GLU A 290 0.85 15.47 -35.84
CA GLU A 290 1.41 16.82 -35.97
C GLU A 290 0.37 17.92 -35.72
N ASN A 291 -0.89 17.65 -36.06
CA ASN A 291 -2.01 18.56 -35.81
C ASN A 291 -2.49 18.58 -34.35
N GLY A 292 -1.97 17.71 -33.48
CA GLY A 292 -2.39 17.55 -32.08
C GLY A 292 -3.81 17.04 -31.88
N LEU A 293 -4.53 16.68 -32.96
CA LEU A 293 -5.94 16.25 -32.91
C LEU A 293 -6.10 14.76 -32.62
N ARG A 294 -5.03 13.97 -32.79
CA ARG A 294 -5.05 12.52 -32.57
C ARG A 294 -3.88 12.11 -31.69
N ALA A 295 -4.19 11.26 -30.72
CA ALA A 295 -3.22 10.61 -29.86
C ALA A 295 -3.54 9.11 -29.82
N TYR A 296 -2.51 8.27 -29.84
CA TYR A 296 -2.64 6.84 -29.66
C TYR A 296 -1.61 6.32 -28.67
N THR A 297 -2.00 5.41 -27.79
CA THR A 297 -1.15 4.91 -26.71
C THR A 297 -1.03 3.40 -26.81
N LEU A 298 0.22 2.90 -26.80
CA LEU A 298 0.53 1.48 -26.85
C LEU A 298 1.49 1.11 -25.70
N PRO A 299 1.35 -0.07 -25.08
CA PRO A 299 2.28 -0.52 -24.04
C PRO A 299 3.64 -0.86 -24.66
N ILE A 300 4.74 -0.51 -24.00
CA ILE A 300 6.09 -0.95 -24.40
C ILE A 300 6.18 -2.47 -24.25
N ASP A 301 6.78 -3.15 -25.23
CA ASP A 301 6.97 -4.59 -25.20
C ASP A 301 7.97 -4.94 -24.08
N PRO A 302 7.60 -5.80 -23.10
CA PRO A 302 8.51 -6.18 -22.01
C PRO A 302 9.76 -6.92 -22.49
N THR A 303 9.74 -7.48 -23.71
CA THR A 303 10.88 -8.14 -24.35
C THR A 303 11.82 -7.18 -25.07
N THR A 304 11.48 -5.88 -25.16
CA THR A 304 12.37 -4.81 -25.63
C THR A 304 13.65 -4.87 -24.79
N SER A 305 14.68 -5.49 -25.36
CA SER A 305 15.95 -5.68 -24.66
C SER A 305 16.62 -4.31 -24.52
N ALA A 306 17.29 -4.06 -23.39
CA ALA A 306 18.25 -2.96 -23.28
C ALA A 306 19.41 -3.08 -24.31
N ALA A 307 19.46 -4.19 -25.06
CA ALA A 307 20.43 -4.46 -26.11
C ALA A 307 19.82 -4.51 -27.54
N LEU A 308 18.60 -4.03 -27.77
CA LEU A 308 18.26 -3.61 -29.14
C LEU A 308 19.27 -2.53 -29.55
N PRO A 309 19.70 -2.46 -30.83
CA PRO A 309 20.57 -1.38 -31.28
C PRO A 309 19.94 -0.06 -30.85
N ASN A 310 20.72 0.74 -30.11
CA ASN A 310 20.35 1.68 -29.03
C ASN A 310 19.23 2.72 -29.28
N ASN A 311 18.52 2.68 -30.40
CA ASN A 311 17.49 3.65 -30.78
C ASN A 311 16.15 2.99 -31.10
N GLN A 312 15.96 1.71 -30.79
CA GLN A 312 14.73 0.99 -31.12
C GLN A 312 13.90 0.67 -29.88
N VAL A 313 12.62 1.00 -29.94
CA VAL A 313 11.65 0.67 -28.89
C VAL A 313 10.51 -0.12 -29.51
N ALA A 314 10.33 -1.35 -29.02
CA ALA A 314 9.21 -2.18 -29.42
C ALA A 314 8.00 -1.92 -28.50
N PHE A 315 6.81 -1.98 -29.07
CA PHE A 315 5.54 -1.88 -28.36
C PHE A 315 4.64 -3.08 -28.67
N THR A 316 3.61 -3.28 -27.86
CA THR A 316 2.64 -4.37 -28.01
C THR A 316 1.37 -3.86 -28.69
N GLY A 317 0.84 -4.64 -29.62
CA GLY A 317 -0.30 -4.25 -30.44
C GLY A 317 0.09 -3.63 -31.79
N THR A 318 -0.91 -3.20 -32.54
CA THR A 318 -0.76 -2.55 -33.85
C THR A 318 -1.25 -1.11 -33.77
N LEU A 319 -0.61 -0.21 -34.51
CA LEU A 319 -1.17 1.12 -34.73
C LEU A 319 -2.51 0.98 -35.48
N PRO A 320 -3.51 1.82 -35.17
CA PRO A 320 -4.74 1.92 -35.95
C PRO A 320 -4.40 2.20 -37.42
N THR A 321 -5.20 1.69 -38.34
CA THR A 321 -4.95 1.86 -39.79
C THR A 321 -4.85 3.32 -40.20
N ASP A 322 -5.54 4.23 -39.50
CA ASP A 322 -5.48 5.66 -39.75
C ASP A 322 -4.23 6.35 -39.20
N PHE A 323 -3.50 5.70 -38.28
CA PHE A 323 -2.18 6.13 -37.79
C PHE A 323 -1.03 5.45 -38.56
N ASP A 324 -1.20 4.18 -38.93
CA ASP A 324 -0.21 3.38 -39.67
C ASP A 324 -0.01 3.88 -41.12
N GLN A 325 -1.01 4.58 -41.67
CA GLN A 325 -0.93 5.21 -42.99
C GLN A 325 -0.33 6.63 -42.95
N LEU A 326 -0.13 7.20 -41.76
CA LEU A 326 0.46 8.54 -41.64
C LEU A 326 1.95 8.47 -41.96
N SER A 327 2.41 9.43 -42.75
CA SER A 327 3.82 9.70 -42.92
C SER A 327 4.45 10.11 -41.58
N LEU A 328 5.77 9.92 -41.43
CA LEU A 328 6.48 10.36 -40.23
C LEU A 328 6.35 11.88 -39.98
N THR A 329 6.14 12.67 -41.03
CA THR A 329 5.85 14.10 -40.91
C THR A 329 4.48 14.37 -40.30
N GLU A 330 3.48 13.52 -40.57
CA GLU A 330 2.15 13.62 -39.98
C GLU A 330 2.10 13.08 -38.53
N ILE A 331 3.05 12.21 -38.15
CA ILE A 331 3.27 11.76 -36.77
C ILE A 331 4.24 12.76 -36.12
N GLY A 332 3.71 13.91 -35.71
CA GLY A 332 4.56 15.01 -35.25
C GLY A 332 5.37 14.73 -33.99
N THR A 333 4.92 13.82 -33.11
CA THR A 333 5.64 13.59 -31.85
C THR A 333 5.44 12.18 -31.32
N VAL A 334 6.54 11.50 -30.96
CA VAL A 334 6.48 10.27 -30.17
C VAL A 334 7.02 10.56 -28.78
N ARG A 335 6.22 10.21 -27.77
CA ARG A 335 6.54 10.38 -26.36
C ARG A 335 6.57 9.03 -25.69
N MET A 336 7.53 8.80 -24.80
CA MET A 336 7.55 7.61 -23.96
C MET A 336 7.34 7.99 -22.52
N ASP A 337 6.37 7.33 -21.90
CA ASP A 337 6.13 7.48 -20.48
C ASP A 337 6.55 6.20 -19.75
N ALA A 338 7.24 6.38 -18.63
CA ALA A 338 7.40 5.35 -17.63
C ALA A 338 6.32 5.50 -16.56
N PHE A 339 5.84 4.35 -16.10
CA PHE A 339 4.93 4.29 -14.98
C PHE A 339 5.70 4.56 -13.68
N GLU A 340 5.26 5.55 -12.92
CA GLU A 340 5.76 5.82 -11.58
C GLU A 340 4.72 5.34 -10.58
N ALA A 341 5.06 4.35 -9.77
CA ALA A 341 4.19 3.80 -8.75
C ALA A 341 4.05 4.76 -7.55
N ARG A 342 3.37 5.90 -7.74
CA ARG A 342 3.27 6.93 -6.69
C ARG A 342 2.28 6.58 -5.60
N TYR A 343 1.20 5.89 -5.93
CA TYR A 343 0.22 5.47 -4.95
C TYR A 343 0.15 3.96 -4.92
N SER A 344 0.26 3.42 -3.72
CA SER A 344 -0.06 2.04 -3.42
C SER A 344 -1.07 1.99 -2.29
N TRP A 345 -1.74 0.87 -2.14
CA TRP A 345 -2.66 0.68 -1.03
C TRP A 345 -2.51 -0.69 -0.41
N MET A 346 -2.98 -0.80 0.82
CA MET A 346 -3.19 -2.08 1.49
C MET A 346 -4.47 -2.00 2.30
N MET A 347 -5.00 -3.14 2.73
CA MET A 347 -6.14 -3.15 3.63
C MET A 347 -5.77 -3.80 4.95
N THR A 348 -6.35 -3.29 6.03
CA THR A 348 -6.45 -4.04 7.27
C THR A 348 -7.87 -4.57 7.38
N VAL A 349 -7.99 -5.87 7.60
CA VAL A 349 -9.28 -6.54 7.80
C VAL A 349 -9.33 -6.99 9.24
N ARG A 350 -10.36 -6.56 9.94
CA ARG A 350 -10.59 -6.87 11.35
C ARG A 350 -12.03 -7.26 11.58
N ARG A 351 -12.34 -7.78 12.77
CA ARG A 351 -13.71 -8.08 13.16
C ARG A 351 -14.27 -6.93 13.98
N GLY A 352 -15.33 -6.32 13.49
CA GLY A 352 -16.08 -5.30 14.21
C GLY A 352 -16.81 -5.85 15.44
N PRO A 353 -17.30 -4.98 16.33
CA PRO A 353 -18.05 -5.38 17.53
C PRO A 353 -19.31 -6.22 17.25
N GLN A 354 -19.92 -6.03 16.08
CA GLN A 354 -21.09 -6.79 15.62
C GLN A 354 -20.72 -8.14 14.97
N GLY A 355 -19.44 -8.47 14.95
CA GLY A 355 -18.91 -9.68 14.33
C GLY A 355 -18.76 -9.61 12.81
N GLN A 356 -19.08 -8.48 12.20
CA GLN A 356 -18.86 -8.23 10.77
C GLN A 356 -17.38 -7.96 10.49
N ALA A 357 -16.93 -8.22 9.27
CA ALA A 357 -15.61 -7.82 8.84
C ALA A 357 -15.61 -6.31 8.57
N GLU A 358 -14.72 -5.59 9.24
CA GLU A 358 -14.44 -4.17 9.00
C GLU A 358 -13.12 -4.07 8.24
N VAL A 359 -13.11 -3.22 7.21
CA VAL A 359 -11.98 -3.11 6.30
C VAL A 359 -11.54 -1.66 6.21
N ASP A 360 -10.30 -1.40 6.63
CA ASP A 360 -9.67 -0.10 6.51
C ASP A 360 -8.70 -0.13 5.33
N CYS A 361 -8.94 0.68 4.30
CA CYS A 361 -8.07 0.84 3.14
C CYS A 361 -7.09 1.99 3.38
N VAL A 362 -5.80 1.65 3.42
CA VAL A 362 -4.71 2.58 3.69
C VAL A 362 -4.02 2.94 2.37
N ILE A 363 -4.00 4.22 2.03
CA ILE A 363 -3.34 4.70 0.81
C ILE A 363 -1.99 5.32 1.17
N PHE A 364 -0.95 4.89 0.48
CA PHE A 364 0.41 5.39 0.62
C PHE A 364 0.80 6.25 -0.58
N PHE A 365 1.71 7.19 -0.35
CA PHE A 365 2.43 7.92 -1.39
C PHE A 365 3.89 7.48 -1.40
N ASN A 366 4.41 6.94 -2.50
CA ASN A 366 5.79 6.44 -2.61
C ASN A 366 6.17 5.52 -1.42
N ARG A 367 5.43 4.42 -1.24
CA ARG A 367 5.76 3.40 -0.23
C ARG A 367 7.12 2.78 -0.54
N SER A 368 8.03 2.75 0.44
CA SER A 368 9.41 2.28 0.31
C SER A 368 9.57 0.75 0.32
N PHE A 369 8.61 0.02 0.89
CA PHE A 369 8.68 -1.43 1.16
C PHE A 369 9.96 -1.86 1.90
N ASN A 370 10.58 -0.96 2.67
CA ASN A 370 11.69 -1.30 3.55
C ASN A 370 11.15 -1.98 4.82
N PRO A 371 11.62 -3.18 5.21
CA PRO A 371 11.19 -3.84 6.44
C PRO A 371 11.35 -2.97 7.70
N LEU A 372 12.36 -2.09 7.72
CA LEU A 372 12.59 -1.15 8.84
C LEU A 372 11.49 -0.09 8.99
N ASP A 373 10.79 0.24 7.91
CA ASP A 373 9.66 1.16 7.95
C ASP A 373 8.41 0.50 8.56
N GLU A 374 8.37 -0.84 8.55
CA GLU A 374 7.32 -1.66 9.16
C GLU A 374 7.71 -2.16 10.55
N GLU A 375 8.77 -1.62 11.15
CA GLU A 375 9.22 -2.05 12.46
C GLU A 375 8.21 -1.66 13.55
N ALA A 376 7.87 -2.66 14.36
CA ALA A 376 6.97 -2.54 15.48
C ALA A 376 7.65 -1.86 16.67
N ILE A 377 6.92 -0.98 17.33
CA ILE A 377 7.37 -0.33 18.57
C ILE A 377 6.40 -0.62 19.72
N THR A 378 6.90 -0.58 20.94
CA THR A 378 6.07 -0.74 22.12
C THR A 378 5.11 0.44 22.21
N ALA A 379 3.85 0.16 22.46
CA ALA A 379 2.84 1.18 22.68
C ALA A 379 1.96 0.80 23.88
N GLU A 380 1.35 1.82 24.47
CA GLU A 380 0.23 1.68 25.40
C GLU A 380 -0.92 2.52 24.85
N PHE A 381 -2.01 1.87 24.47
CA PHE A 381 -3.18 2.55 23.92
C PHE A 381 -4.21 2.78 25.04
N GLY A 382 -4.39 4.04 25.42
CA GLY A 382 -5.44 4.51 26.32
C GLY A 382 -6.70 4.95 25.55
N SER A 383 -7.74 5.40 26.26
CA SER A 383 -9.04 5.72 25.64
C SER A 383 -8.97 6.67 24.44
N GLN A 384 -8.07 7.66 24.42
CA GLN A 384 -7.85 8.56 23.27
C GLN A 384 -6.38 9.00 23.15
N SER A 385 -5.48 8.17 23.69
CA SER A 385 -4.06 8.49 23.78
C SER A 385 -3.23 7.26 23.47
N ALA A 386 -2.04 7.48 22.92
CA ALA A 386 -1.05 6.42 22.78
C ALA A 386 0.27 6.89 23.38
N THR A 387 0.88 6.05 24.23
CA THR A 387 2.25 6.25 24.69
C THR A 387 3.14 5.30 23.92
N LEU A 388 4.02 5.83 23.07
CA LEU A 388 4.96 5.06 22.27
C LEU A 388 6.32 5.04 22.95
N THR A 389 6.96 3.88 22.96
CA THR A 389 8.26 3.65 23.58
C THR A 389 9.16 2.85 22.64
N TRP A 390 10.36 3.33 22.35
CA TRP A 390 11.33 2.62 21.50
C TRP A 390 12.78 2.84 21.98
N PRO A 391 13.69 1.89 21.77
CA PRO A 391 15.08 2.03 22.19
C PRO A 391 15.81 3.07 21.34
N ALA A 392 16.78 3.76 21.92
CA ALA A 392 17.64 4.69 21.19
C ALA A 392 18.51 3.99 20.11
N SER A 393 18.72 2.68 20.24
CA SER A 393 19.49 1.81 19.34
C SER A 393 18.68 1.22 18.17
N ARG A 394 17.43 1.65 17.97
CA ARG A 394 16.55 1.18 16.89
C ARG A 394 17.21 1.30 15.50
N GLU A 395 17.22 0.21 14.73
CA GLU A 395 17.86 0.15 13.40
C GLU A 395 17.17 1.07 12.38
N GLY A 396 15.82 1.14 12.41
CA GLY A 396 15.04 2.05 11.59
C GLY A 396 15.09 3.52 12.00
N GLY A 397 15.93 3.89 12.98
CA GLY A 397 16.02 5.24 13.53
C GLY A 397 14.79 5.66 14.33
N ASP A 398 14.54 6.96 14.45
CA ASP A 398 13.35 7.45 15.14
C ASP A 398 12.07 7.25 14.30
N PRO A 399 10.97 6.75 14.88
CA PRO A 399 9.69 6.67 14.18
C PRO A 399 9.19 8.07 13.82
N LEU A 400 8.46 8.16 12.70
CA LEU A 400 7.93 9.43 12.16
C LEU A 400 6.69 9.91 12.95
N VAL A 401 6.93 10.32 14.20
CA VAL A 401 5.91 10.88 15.08
C VAL A 401 5.62 12.33 14.69
N LYS A 402 4.46 12.57 14.08
CA LYS A 402 4.03 13.91 13.63
C LYS A 402 2.52 14.05 13.65
N GLU A 403 2.04 15.26 13.94
CA GLU A 403 0.61 15.59 13.83
C GLU A 403 0.11 15.40 12.39
N GLY A 404 -1.06 14.77 12.28
CA GLY A 404 -1.71 14.43 11.02
C GLY A 404 -1.26 13.11 10.40
N ASN A 405 -0.17 12.50 10.87
CA ASN A 405 0.23 11.13 10.48
C ASN A 405 -0.67 10.10 11.15
N PHE A 406 -0.45 8.82 10.85
CA PHE A 406 -1.19 7.70 11.40
C PHE A 406 -0.29 6.80 12.23
N VAL A 407 -0.89 6.19 13.26
CA VAL A 407 -0.32 5.09 14.03
C VAL A 407 -1.23 3.88 13.85
N PHE A 408 -0.64 2.75 13.50
CA PHE A 408 -1.33 1.49 13.39
C PHE A 408 -1.21 0.73 14.70
N ASP A 409 -2.33 0.38 15.30
CA ASP A 409 -2.42 -0.52 16.44
C ASP A 409 -2.51 -1.95 15.90
N ALA A 410 -1.42 -2.67 15.99
CA ALA A 410 -1.30 -4.02 15.45
C ALA A 410 -2.00 -5.06 16.30
N GLU A 411 -2.30 -4.78 17.57
CA GLU A 411 -3.07 -5.69 18.43
C GLU A 411 -4.55 -5.69 18.03
N ASN A 412 -5.10 -4.50 17.79
CA ASN A 412 -6.50 -4.33 17.39
C ASN A 412 -6.70 -4.30 15.86
N GLY A 413 -5.61 -4.20 15.09
CA GLY A 413 -5.66 -4.06 13.65
C GLY A 413 -6.37 -2.79 13.20
N HIS A 414 -6.18 -1.67 13.91
CA HIS A 414 -6.89 -0.43 13.63
C HIS A 414 -5.94 0.76 13.46
N TRP A 415 -6.35 1.74 12.67
CA TRP A 415 -5.57 2.92 12.32
C TRP A 415 -6.10 4.16 13.02
N TYR A 416 -5.20 4.84 13.73
CA TYR A 416 -5.53 6.09 14.41
C TYR A 416 -4.75 7.24 13.80
N ARG A 417 -5.42 8.38 13.59
CA ARG A 417 -4.75 9.61 13.17
C ARG A 417 -4.23 10.35 14.40
N ILE A 418 -2.95 10.74 14.35
CA ILE A 418 -2.31 11.53 15.40
C ILE A 418 -2.86 12.95 15.32
N GLN A 419 -3.70 13.33 16.28
CA GLN A 419 -4.27 14.67 16.36
C GLN A 419 -3.24 15.66 16.94
N LYS A 420 -2.52 15.23 17.98
CA LYS A 420 -1.55 16.06 18.68
C LYS A 420 -0.40 15.23 19.25
N VAL A 421 0.82 15.76 19.21
CA VAL A 421 1.98 15.19 19.90
C VAL A 421 2.17 15.96 21.21
N ASN A 422 1.81 15.36 22.34
CA ASN A 422 1.84 16.02 23.66
C ASN A 422 3.27 16.12 24.22
N SER A 423 4.06 15.07 24.06
CA SER A 423 5.49 15.05 24.39
C SER A 423 6.23 14.16 23.41
N TYR A 424 7.51 14.49 23.18
CA TYR A 424 8.41 13.71 22.33
C TYR A 424 9.83 13.85 22.86
N ASP A 425 10.22 12.92 23.73
CA ASP A 425 11.52 12.92 24.40
C ASP A 425 12.46 11.91 23.75
N LYS A 426 13.48 12.44 23.05
CA LYS A 426 14.55 11.65 22.42
C LYS A 426 15.80 11.51 23.28
N THR A 427 15.84 12.21 24.41
CA THR A 427 17.04 12.33 25.27
C THR A 427 17.14 11.21 26.29
N VAL A 428 16.03 10.55 26.59
CA VAL A 428 15.93 9.38 27.46
C VAL A 428 15.94 8.09 26.65
N ASP A 429 16.43 7.00 27.25
CA ASP A 429 16.38 5.65 26.71
C ASP A 429 15.64 4.74 27.71
N PRO A 430 14.49 4.14 27.33
CA PRO A 430 13.86 4.22 26.02
C PRO A 430 13.30 5.61 25.71
N ARG A 431 13.28 5.97 24.43
CA ARG A 431 12.66 7.21 23.93
C ARG A 431 11.15 7.09 24.03
N VAL A 432 10.48 8.22 24.30
CA VAL A 432 9.03 8.23 24.58
C VAL A 432 8.31 9.31 23.77
N ALA A 433 7.15 8.97 23.22
CA ALA A 433 6.19 9.93 22.67
C ALA A 433 4.81 9.73 23.29
N VAL A 434 4.15 10.82 23.69
CA VAL A 434 2.75 10.77 24.14
C VAL A 434 1.88 11.46 23.10
N LEU A 435 0.89 10.74 22.59
CA LEU A 435 0.03 11.15 21.48
C LEU A 435 -1.41 11.32 21.95
N THR A 436 -2.12 12.26 21.32
CA THR A 436 -3.59 12.32 21.33
C THR A 436 -4.10 11.83 19.98
N LEU A 437 -5.05 10.89 20.00
CA LEU A 437 -5.61 10.26 18.81
C LEU A 437 -6.93 10.93 18.41
N ASN A 438 -7.29 10.87 17.12
CA ASN A 438 -8.53 11.46 16.61
C ASN A 438 -9.80 10.72 17.06
N THR A 439 -9.70 9.44 17.37
CA THR A 439 -10.80 8.58 17.82
C THR A 439 -10.43 7.85 19.10
N THR A 440 -11.44 7.30 19.76
CA THR A 440 -11.22 6.47 20.94
C THR A 440 -10.69 5.10 20.54
N VAL A 441 -9.71 4.59 21.30
CA VAL A 441 -9.19 3.23 21.11
C VAL A 441 -10.26 2.22 21.51
N GLU A 442 -10.47 1.21 20.67
CA GLU A 442 -11.53 0.21 20.89
C GLU A 442 -11.27 -0.69 22.10
N VAL A 443 -10.04 -1.20 22.23
CA VAL A 443 -9.57 -1.94 23.40
C VAL A 443 -8.28 -1.32 23.87
N SER A 444 -8.30 -0.83 25.11
CA SER A 444 -7.08 -0.33 25.73
C SER A 444 -6.09 -1.48 25.91
N THR A 445 -4.88 -1.27 25.42
CA THR A 445 -3.78 -2.20 25.58
C THR A 445 -2.87 -1.64 26.66
N SER A 446 -2.57 -2.43 27.69
CA SER A 446 -1.49 -2.09 28.61
C SER A 446 -0.17 -2.40 27.92
N ALA A 447 0.89 -1.63 28.23
CA ALA A 447 2.26 -2.04 27.92
C ALA A 447 2.54 -3.36 28.63
N ALA A 448 2.34 -4.49 27.94
CA ALA A 448 2.75 -5.78 28.47
C ALA A 448 4.27 -5.75 28.61
N VAL A 449 4.78 -6.37 29.67
CA VAL A 449 6.20 -6.33 30.08
C VAL A 449 7.11 -7.03 29.04
N ASP A 450 6.53 -7.74 28.07
CA ASP A 450 7.25 -8.45 27.02
C ASP A 450 7.16 -7.68 25.70
N TYR A 451 8.35 -7.28 25.23
CA TYR A 451 8.73 -6.37 24.14
C TYR A 451 8.20 -6.64 22.71
N ASP A 452 7.07 -7.29 22.54
CA ASP A 452 6.48 -7.49 21.21
C ASP A 452 5.64 -6.26 20.84
N GLY A 453 6.23 -5.39 19.99
CA GLY A 453 5.70 -4.09 19.64
C GLY A 453 4.23 -4.10 19.24
N GLN A 454 3.48 -3.10 19.66
CA GLN A 454 2.02 -3.00 19.49
C GLN A 454 1.64 -1.95 18.46
N ALA A 455 2.55 -1.02 18.14
CA ALA A 455 2.30 0.05 17.18
C ALA A 455 3.27 0.00 16.00
N ILE A 456 2.78 0.41 14.83
CA ILE A 456 3.61 0.63 13.64
C ILE A 456 3.32 2.04 13.12
N LEU A 457 4.37 2.80 12.80
CA LEU A 457 4.26 4.11 12.16
C LEU A 457 4.80 4.04 10.74
N LEU A 458 3.92 3.67 9.80
CA LEU A 458 4.30 3.62 8.40
C LEU A 458 4.51 5.03 7.82
N PRO A 459 5.60 5.27 7.08
CA PRO A 459 5.81 6.54 6.42
C PRO A 459 4.83 6.72 5.25
N ASN A 460 4.61 7.99 4.89
CA ASN A 460 3.87 8.40 3.70
C ASN A 460 2.42 7.88 3.58
N VAL A 461 1.76 7.54 4.68
CA VAL A 461 0.30 7.32 4.67
C VAL A 461 -0.39 8.65 4.33
N VAL A 462 -1.13 8.67 3.22
CA VAL A 462 -1.89 9.84 2.77
C VAL A 462 -3.19 9.93 3.56
N ASN A 463 -3.94 8.83 3.59
CA ASN A 463 -5.18 8.72 4.33
C ASN A 463 -5.55 7.25 4.58
N VAL A 464 -6.45 7.05 5.54
CA VAL A 464 -7.11 5.76 5.80
C VAL A 464 -8.60 5.92 5.59
N PHE A 465 -9.19 5.04 4.80
CA PHE A 465 -10.60 5.04 4.46
C PHE A 465 -11.26 3.79 5.00
N HIS A 466 -12.37 3.96 5.70
CA HIS A 466 -13.18 2.84 6.16
C HIS A 466 -14.13 2.39 5.05
N LEU A 467 -14.00 1.14 4.62
CA LEU A 467 -14.84 0.56 3.57
C LEU A 467 -16.09 -0.07 4.18
N SER A 468 -17.26 0.48 3.81
CA SER A 468 -18.56 -0.16 4.08
C SER A 468 -18.86 -1.15 2.96
N LEU A 469 -18.78 -2.45 3.28
CA LEU A 469 -18.94 -3.60 2.37
C LEU A 469 -20.21 -4.40 2.61
#